data_AF-A0A929M3G2-F1
#
_entry.id   AF-A0A929M3G2-F1
#
_cell.length_a   1.000
_cell.length_b   1.000
_cell.length_c   1.000
_cell.angle_alpha   90.00
_cell.angle_beta   90.00
_cell.angle_gamma   90.00
#
_symmetry.space_group_name_H-M   'P 1'
#
loop_
_entity.id
_entity.type
_entity.pdbx_description
1 polymer ?
#
loop_
_entity_poly.entity_id
_entity_poly.type
_entity_poly.pdbx_seq_one_letter_code
_entity_poly.pdbx_strand_id
1 'polypeptide(L)'
;MENFLLKETATKVKDILGDKINNLSIERAVFGLFFSGIKLSDGQGGLCFTPVKEMPQAVCCPSSARAMPLSGKLTKRSIEETLADLNSNNILRKTLAIATLNALS
;
A
#
# COMPACT_ATOMS: atom_id res chain seq x y z
N MET A 1 -16.38 1.46 3.79
CA MET A 1 -16.61 2.80 4.38
C MET A 1 -15.32 3.59 4.24
N GLU A 2 -15.36 4.76 3.63
CA GLU A 2 -14.18 5.63 3.46
C GLU A 2 -13.73 6.14 4.83
N ASN A 3 -12.42 6.04 5.13
CA ASN A 3 -11.86 6.55 6.37
C ASN A 3 -11.43 8.01 6.15
N PHE A 4 -12.08 8.94 6.84
CA PHE A 4 -11.85 10.37 6.62
C PHE A 4 -10.40 10.78 6.91
N LEU A 5 -9.77 10.22 7.94
CA LEU A 5 -8.39 10.54 8.32
C LEU A 5 -7.40 10.10 7.25
N LEU A 6 -7.58 8.90 6.68
CA LEU A 6 -6.72 8.41 5.60
C LEU A 6 -6.87 9.29 4.35
N LYS A 7 -8.09 9.70 4.01
CA LYS A 7 -8.35 10.57 2.87
C LYS A 7 -7.72 11.95 3.07
N GLU A 8 -7.98 12.59 4.20
CA GLU A 8 -7.44 13.92 4.53
C GLU A 8 -5.91 13.90 4.54
N THR A 9 -5.31 12.87 5.13
CA THR A 9 -3.85 12.70 5.18
C THR A 9 -3.28 12.54 3.77
N ALA A 10 -3.88 11.68 2.94
CA ALA A 10 -3.44 11.48 1.57
C ALA A 10 -3.54 12.76 0.73
N THR A 11 -4.60 13.54 0.91
CA THR A 11 -4.72 14.85 0.25
C THR A 11 -3.61 15.80 0.70
N LYS A 12 -3.38 15.97 2.01
CA LYS A 12 -2.33 16.85 2.53
C LYS A 12 -0.94 16.47 2.03
N VAL A 13 -0.61 15.18 2.04
CA VAL A 13 0.68 14.69 1.54
C VAL A 13 0.84 14.97 0.04
N LYS A 14 -0.21 14.75 -0.76
CA LYS A 14 -0.21 15.10 -2.19
C LYS A 14 0.01 16.60 -2.41
N ASP A 15 -0.67 17.45 -1.66
CA ASP A 15 -0.54 18.90 -1.78
C ASP A 15 0.88 19.39 -1.43
N ILE A 16 1.51 18.79 -0.42
CA ILE A 16 2.88 19.13 0.00
C ILE A 16 3.91 18.68 -1.05
N LEU A 17 3.75 17.48 -1.60
CA LEU A 17 4.70 16.92 -2.57
C LEU A 17 4.52 17.51 -3.98
N GLY A 18 3.30 17.94 -4.32
CA GLY A 18 2.95 18.45 -5.64
C GLY A 18 3.35 17.48 -6.76
N ASP A 19 3.89 18.02 -7.85
CA ASP A 19 4.26 17.23 -9.04
C ASP A 19 5.36 16.19 -8.80
N LYS A 20 6.12 16.30 -7.68
CA LYS A 20 7.17 15.32 -7.37
C LYS A 20 6.61 13.90 -7.23
N ILE A 21 5.36 13.78 -6.78
CA ILE A 21 4.71 12.48 -6.60
C ILE A 21 4.56 11.70 -7.91
N ASN A 22 4.46 12.41 -9.04
CA ASN A 22 4.29 11.81 -10.37
C ASN A 22 5.57 11.12 -10.87
N ASN A 23 6.73 11.49 -10.32
CA ASN A 23 8.02 10.89 -10.65
C ASN A 23 8.37 9.68 -9.77
N LEU A 24 7.50 9.35 -8.81
CA LEU A 24 7.71 8.23 -7.89
C LEU A 24 6.94 7.00 -8.36
N SER A 25 7.51 5.84 -8.08
CA SER A 25 6.86 4.54 -8.29
C SER A 25 7.31 3.56 -7.22
N ILE A 26 6.56 2.46 -7.08
CA ILE A 26 6.97 1.37 -6.20
C ILE A 26 8.15 0.63 -6.83
N GLU A 27 9.33 0.71 -6.20
CA GLU A 27 10.49 -0.10 -6.56
C GLU A 27 10.32 -1.55 -6.05
N ARG A 28 9.87 -1.71 -4.81
CA ARG A 28 9.68 -3.02 -4.17
C ARG A 28 8.46 -3.00 -3.26
N ALA A 29 7.73 -4.10 -3.21
CA ALA A 29 6.68 -4.36 -2.24
C ALA A 29 6.87 -5.75 -1.63
N VAL A 30 6.67 -5.88 -0.32
CA VAL A 30 6.79 -7.14 0.43
C VAL A 30 5.60 -7.26 1.38
N PHE A 31 4.93 -8.39 1.35
CA PHE A 31 3.94 -8.77 2.36
C PHE A 31 4.62 -9.68 3.38
N GLY A 32 4.87 -9.15 4.58
CA GLY A 32 5.38 -9.92 5.70
C GLY A 32 4.27 -10.36 6.66
N LEU A 33 4.63 -11.19 7.63
CA LEU A 33 3.69 -11.69 8.64
C LEU A 33 3.16 -10.57 9.55
N PHE A 34 4.03 -9.69 10.04
CA PHE A 34 3.63 -8.61 10.95
C PHE A 34 3.51 -7.26 10.25
N PHE A 35 4.35 -7.03 9.24
CA PHE A 35 4.37 -5.79 8.49
C PHE A 35 4.47 -6.08 7.01
N SER A 36 3.74 -5.30 6.24
CA SER A 36 3.89 -5.19 4.80
C SER A 36 4.59 -3.88 4.51
N GLY A 37 5.55 -3.92 3.60
CA GLY A 37 6.43 -2.79 3.33
C GLY A 37 6.57 -2.51 1.85
N ILE A 38 6.86 -1.25 1.55
CA ILE A 38 7.21 -0.80 0.22
C ILE A 38 8.51 0.01 0.25
N LYS A 39 9.19 0.04 -0.88
CA LYS A 39 10.28 0.95 -1.19
C LYS A 39 9.91 1.71 -2.46
N LEU A 40 10.01 3.02 -2.43
CA LEU A 40 9.82 3.92 -3.55
C LEU A 40 11.11 4.02 -4.38
N SER A 41 10.97 4.46 -5.63
CA SER A 41 12.08 4.59 -6.59
C SER A 41 13.15 5.63 -6.18
N ASP A 42 12.85 6.49 -5.22
CA ASP A 42 13.81 7.44 -4.62
C ASP A 42 14.52 6.88 -3.37
N GLY A 43 14.22 5.64 -2.98
CA GLY A 43 14.81 4.97 -1.84
C GLY A 43 13.99 5.01 -0.55
N GLN A 44 12.97 5.88 -0.46
CA GLN A 44 12.13 6.00 0.73
C GLN A 44 11.29 4.75 0.96
N GLY A 45 11.09 4.38 2.21
CA GLY A 45 10.38 3.17 2.61
C GLY A 45 9.21 3.46 3.52
N GLY A 46 8.19 2.63 3.45
CA GLY A 46 7.02 2.74 4.31
C GLY A 46 6.47 1.37 4.69
N LEU A 47 5.88 1.30 5.88
CA LEU A 47 5.39 0.07 6.49
C LEU A 47 3.93 0.24 6.90
N CYS A 48 3.17 -0.85 6.84
CA CYS A 48 1.85 -0.97 7.44
C CYS A 48 1.77 -2.33 8.14
N PHE A 49 1.10 -2.40 9.28
CA PHE A 49 0.86 -3.68 9.94
C PHE A 49 0.07 -4.60 9.01
N THR A 50 0.50 -5.86 8.87
CA THR A 50 -0.20 -6.84 8.05
C THR A 50 -1.42 -7.35 8.83
N PRO A 51 -2.64 -7.21 8.31
CA PRO A 51 -3.85 -7.55 9.04
C PRO A 51 -4.14 -9.06 8.97
N VAL A 52 -3.25 -9.87 9.52
CA VAL A 52 -3.28 -11.34 9.46
C VAL A 52 -4.58 -11.93 10.02
N LYS A 53 -5.15 -11.30 11.05
CA LYS A 53 -6.41 -11.74 11.68
C LYS A 53 -7.65 -11.48 10.81
N GLU A 54 -7.56 -10.53 9.88
CA GLU A 54 -8.64 -10.17 8.96
C GLU A 54 -8.51 -10.91 7.61
N MET A 55 -7.41 -11.64 7.41
CA MET A 55 -7.23 -12.53 6.27
C MET A 55 -8.01 -13.83 6.52
N PRO A 56 -8.98 -14.20 5.67
CA PRO A 56 -9.99 -15.19 6.05
C PRO A 56 -9.45 -16.56 6.45
N GLN A 57 -8.30 -17.01 5.91
CA GLN A 57 -7.76 -18.33 6.21
C GLN A 57 -6.24 -18.37 6.04
N ALA A 58 -5.57 -18.68 7.16
CA ALA A 58 -4.20 -19.15 7.38
C ALA A 58 -3.10 -18.65 6.41
N VAL A 59 -2.09 -18.02 7.02
CA VAL A 59 -0.90 -17.43 6.42
C VAL A 59 -0.02 -18.42 5.64
N CYS A 60 -0.32 -19.72 5.71
CA CYS A 60 0.38 -20.80 5.02
C CYS A 60 -0.48 -21.62 4.04
N CYS A 61 -1.75 -21.24 3.79
CA CYS A 61 -2.69 -22.04 2.97
C CYS A 61 -2.99 -21.41 1.59
N PRO A 62 -3.43 -22.19 0.58
CA PRO A 62 -3.69 -21.70 -0.79
C PRO A 62 -4.67 -20.52 -0.90
N SER A 63 -5.49 -20.29 0.14
CA SER A 63 -6.41 -19.17 0.28
C SER A 63 -5.72 -17.81 0.40
N SER A 64 -4.54 -17.72 1.04
CA SER A 64 -3.78 -16.47 1.17
C SER A 64 -3.24 -16.01 -0.19
N ALA A 65 -2.80 -16.96 -1.03
CA ALA A 65 -2.42 -16.70 -2.42
C ALA A 65 -3.57 -16.15 -3.27
N ARG A 66 -4.82 -16.54 -3.00
CA ARG A 66 -6.01 -15.98 -3.68
C ARG A 66 -6.30 -14.53 -3.27
N ALA A 67 -5.97 -14.15 -2.04
CA ALA A 67 -6.17 -12.79 -1.55
C ALA A 67 -5.06 -11.83 -2.01
N MET A 68 -3.88 -12.37 -2.39
CA MET A 68 -2.73 -11.58 -2.82
C MET A 68 -3.10 -10.61 -3.94
N PRO A 69 -2.88 -9.30 -3.74
CA PRO A 69 -3.24 -8.31 -4.73
C PRO A 69 -2.18 -8.27 -5.82
N LEU A 70 -2.64 -8.16 -7.07
CA LEU A 70 -1.82 -7.65 -8.18
C LEU A 70 -0.49 -8.43 -8.36
N SER A 71 -0.48 -9.75 -8.17
CA SER A 71 0.72 -10.60 -8.31
C SER A 71 1.47 -10.30 -9.60
N GLY A 72 2.77 -9.97 -9.48
CA GLY A 72 3.63 -9.59 -10.60
C GLY A 72 3.46 -8.15 -11.13
N LYS A 73 2.53 -7.35 -10.56
CA LYS A 73 2.21 -5.97 -10.99
C LYS A 73 2.39 -4.93 -9.89
N LEU A 74 3.06 -5.28 -8.80
CA LEU A 74 3.28 -4.36 -7.68
C LEU A 74 4.46 -3.40 -7.92
N THR A 75 5.49 -3.86 -8.64
CA THR A 75 6.65 -3.04 -9.01
C THR A 75 6.31 -2.13 -10.19
N LYS A 76 6.87 -0.92 -10.21
CA LYS A 76 6.61 0.18 -11.16
C LYS A 76 5.18 0.74 -11.14
N ARG A 77 4.33 0.28 -10.22
CA ARG A 77 3.01 0.87 -10.03
C ARG A 77 3.15 2.33 -9.59
N SER A 78 2.32 3.22 -10.15
CA SER A 78 2.36 4.63 -9.79
C SER A 78 1.83 4.85 -8.36
N ILE A 79 2.26 5.95 -7.75
CA ILE A 79 1.79 6.34 -6.42
C ILE A 79 0.30 6.68 -6.44
N GLU A 80 -0.16 7.37 -7.47
CA GLU A 80 -1.56 7.75 -7.61
C GLU A 80 -2.49 6.53 -7.66
N GLU A 81 -2.19 5.55 -8.51
CA GLU A 81 -2.95 4.30 -8.59
C GLU A 81 -2.93 3.55 -7.26
N THR A 82 -1.81 3.60 -6.53
CA THR A 82 -1.68 2.92 -5.26
C THR A 82 -2.48 3.60 -4.15
N LEU A 83 -2.46 4.93 -4.07
CA LEU A 83 -3.24 5.68 -3.07
C LEU A 83 -4.75 5.59 -3.33
N ALA A 84 -5.19 5.32 -4.56
CA ALA A 84 -6.59 5.02 -4.85
C ALA A 84 -7.12 3.78 -4.09
N ASP A 85 -6.24 2.86 -3.70
CA ASP A 85 -6.60 1.66 -2.93
C ASP A 85 -6.80 1.93 -1.41
N LEU A 86 -6.65 3.16 -0.91
CA LEU A 86 -6.94 3.49 0.51
C LEU A 86 -8.38 3.13 0.92
N ASN A 87 -9.31 3.13 -0.04
CA ASN A 87 -10.70 2.75 0.13
C ASN A 87 -11.03 1.34 -0.38
N SER A 88 -10.03 0.54 -0.76
CA SER A 88 -10.23 -0.80 -1.31
C SER A 88 -10.87 -1.74 -0.30
N ASN A 89 -11.83 -2.56 -0.77
CA ASN A 89 -12.36 -3.69 0.01
C ASN A 89 -11.36 -4.85 0.12
N ASN A 90 -10.32 -4.88 -0.72
CA ASN A 90 -9.22 -5.82 -0.55
C ASN A 90 -8.26 -5.26 0.50
N ILE A 91 -8.21 -5.91 1.67
CA ILE A 91 -7.43 -5.45 2.81
C ILE A 91 -5.93 -5.36 2.52
N LEU A 92 -5.38 -6.23 1.66
CA LEU A 92 -3.96 -6.22 1.28
C LEU A 92 -3.63 -5.05 0.34
N ARG A 93 -4.56 -4.68 -0.56
CA ARG A 93 -4.41 -3.45 -1.35
C ARG A 93 -4.42 -2.21 -0.46
N LYS A 94 -5.36 -2.14 0.48
CA LYS A 94 -5.44 -1.06 1.46
C LYS A 94 -4.17 -0.99 2.33
N THR A 95 -3.63 -2.14 2.74
CA THR A 95 -2.38 -2.24 3.50
C THR A 95 -1.20 -1.64 2.72
N LEU A 96 -1.05 -1.99 1.43
CA LEU A 96 -0.02 -1.38 0.58
C LEU A 96 -0.23 0.12 0.36
N ALA A 97 -1.49 0.57 0.22
CA ALA A 97 -1.80 1.97 0.07
C ALA A 97 -1.39 2.79 1.30
N ILE A 98 -1.64 2.27 2.51
CA ILE A 98 -1.20 2.89 3.76
C ILE A 98 0.33 2.85 3.89
N ALA A 99 0.97 1.73 3.57
CA ALA A 99 2.44 1.65 3.55
C ALA A 99 3.05 2.66 2.57
N THR A 100 2.39 2.89 1.43
CA THR A 100 2.81 3.90 0.44
C THR A 100 2.63 5.31 0.99
N LEU A 101 1.50 5.62 1.62
CA LEU A 101 1.27 6.91 2.28
C LEU A 101 2.34 7.18 3.35
N ASN A 102 2.72 6.17 4.12
CA ASN A 102 3.77 6.27 5.13
C ASN A 102 5.17 6.49 4.54
N ALA A 103 5.44 6.00 3.33
CA ALA A 103 6.73 6.25 2.66
C ALA A 103 6.86 7.68 2.09
N LEU A 104 5.72 8.34 1.87
CA LEU A 104 5.63 9.71 1.35
C LEU A 104 5.64 10.77 2.46
N SER A 105 5.57 10.34 3.73
CA SER A 105 5.57 11.19 4.93
C SER A 105 6.98 11.41 5.43
#